data_AF-A0A842N849-F1
#
_entry.id   AF-A0A842N849-F1
#
_cell.length_a   1.000
_cell.length_b   1.000
_cell.length_c   1.000
_cell.angle_alpha   90.00
_cell.angle_beta   90.00
_cell.angle_gamma   90.00
#
_symmetry.space_group_name_H-M   'P 1'
#
loop_
_entity.id
_entity.type
_entity.pdbx_description
1 polymer ?
#
loop_
_entity_poly.entity_id
_entity_poly.type
_entity_poly.pdbx_seq_one_letter_code
_entity_poly.pdbx_strand_id
1 'polypeptide(L)'
;MKVLGYGAKKRGVADQIFDQAGIKSLRNRHDGLNSKKRLAQNKWKSEMEKESPDQQLIAEAKEDEKEFGDILASLPKVWHDLDSAGNKISANNKPVIRPGPNSVFSKHHLLAVGKEFKVSDLIAEFYCFAFSKLATSALKVKNALESCVENSETPIQWDTAAGINLTQVSKKQDYVWEKYTDKEGIKRKRKANPQLTAASDWGTKRRKISITRYHDDKYDHDKMKRSISPNFIHSLDASHMILTINEMSDAGISSFQMIHDAFGTHAEDCDEMFEIVKRTFVEIHKDNPFDRLLEKYGVDVPAKGSLKLEEILESEYIIH
;
A
#
# COMPACT_ATOMS: atom_id res chain seq x y z
N MET A 1 36.86 -42.11 -25.64
CA MET A 1 35.83 -42.82 -26.43
C MET A 1 35.19 -41.79 -27.36
N LYS A 2 35.43 -41.89 -28.69
CA LYS A 2 34.76 -41.08 -29.75
C LYS A 2 33.25 -41.43 -29.78
N VAL A 3 32.32 -40.59 -30.26
CA VAL A 3 31.90 -40.38 -31.68
C VAL A 3 31.20 -39.00 -31.79
N LEU A 4 31.73 -38.00 -32.54
CA LEU A 4 31.28 -37.50 -33.86
C LEU A 4 29.73 -37.37 -33.99
N GLY A 5 29.09 -36.20 -34.09
CA GLY A 5 29.24 -35.16 -35.11
C GLY A 5 28.19 -35.37 -36.21
N TYR A 6 27.21 -34.47 -36.38
CA TYR A 6 26.54 -34.20 -37.66
C TYR A 6 25.74 -32.89 -37.58
N GLY A 7 26.28 -31.84 -38.19
CA GLY A 7 25.47 -30.71 -38.63
C GLY A 7 24.67 -31.12 -39.86
N ALA A 8 23.41 -30.68 -39.92
CA ALA A 8 22.68 -30.55 -41.17
C ALA A 8 21.71 -29.37 -41.05
N LYS A 9 22.02 -28.30 -41.79
CA LYS A 9 21.07 -27.24 -42.10
C LYS A 9 19.83 -27.86 -42.74
N LYS A 10 18.67 -27.68 -42.11
CA LYS A 10 17.40 -27.54 -42.81
C LYS A 10 16.80 -26.20 -42.41
N ARG A 11 17.14 -25.15 -43.18
CA ARG A 11 16.22 -24.02 -43.38
C ARG A 11 14.99 -24.62 -44.05
N GLY A 12 13.96 -24.90 -43.27
CA GLY A 12 12.77 -25.58 -43.75
C GLY A 12 11.54 -24.89 -43.21
N VAL A 13 10.98 -23.97 -44.02
CA VAL A 13 9.57 -23.54 -44.02
C VAL A 13 9.04 -22.83 -42.76
N ALA A 14 9.52 -23.13 -41.55
CA ALA A 14 9.09 -22.54 -40.29
C ALA A 14 9.44 -21.04 -40.19
N ASP A 15 10.68 -20.65 -40.50
CA ASP A 15 11.11 -19.24 -40.41
C ASP A 15 10.35 -18.31 -41.39
N GLN A 16 9.86 -18.83 -42.52
CA GLN A 16 9.03 -18.05 -43.44
C GLN A 16 7.56 -17.97 -43.03
N ILE A 17 7.07 -18.95 -42.26
CA ILE A 17 5.71 -18.93 -41.70
C ILE A 17 5.66 -18.01 -40.46
N PHE A 18 6.70 -18.02 -39.61
CA PHE A 18 6.73 -17.22 -38.39
C PHE A 18 6.89 -15.72 -38.64
N ASP A 19 7.64 -15.28 -39.67
CA ASP A 19 7.83 -13.84 -39.95
C ASP A 19 6.55 -13.16 -40.48
N GLN A 20 5.71 -13.85 -41.25
CA GLN A 20 4.46 -13.26 -41.77
C GLN A 20 3.25 -13.51 -40.85
N ALA A 21 3.18 -14.64 -40.14
CA ALA A 21 2.10 -14.92 -39.20
C ALA A 21 2.30 -14.17 -37.87
N GLY A 22 3.54 -14.03 -37.38
CA GLY A 22 3.86 -13.32 -36.15
C GLY A 22 3.55 -11.83 -36.25
N ILE A 23 4.03 -11.16 -37.30
CA ILE A 23 3.83 -9.72 -37.51
C ILE A 23 2.36 -9.38 -37.80
N LYS A 24 1.63 -10.19 -38.58
CA LYS A 24 0.17 -10.00 -38.77
C LYS A 24 -0.63 -10.28 -37.49
N SER A 25 -0.25 -11.27 -36.67
CA SER A 25 -0.95 -11.56 -35.42
C SER A 25 -0.74 -10.46 -34.36
N LEU A 26 0.44 -9.85 -34.33
CA LEU A 26 0.76 -8.74 -33.43
C LEU A 26 0.04 -7.45 -33.85
N ARG A 27 0.00 -7.15 -35.15
CA ARG A 27 -0.77 -6.00 -35.68
C ARG A 27 -2.28 -6.17 -35.48
N ASN A 28 -2.81 -7.36 -35.75
CA ASN A 28 -4.23 -7.66 -35.55
C ASN A 28 -4.63 -7.69 -34.06
N ARG A 29 -3.72 -8.09 -33.15
CA ARG A 29 -3.94 -7.94 -31.70
C ARG A 29 -3.98 -6.47 -31.29
N HIS A 30 -3.09 -5.63 -31.81
CA HIS A 30 -3.05 -4.20 -31.49
C HIS A 30 -4.28 -3.43 -32.00
N ASP A 31 -4.77 -3.76 -33.19
CA ASP A 31 -5.98 -3.15 -33.79
C ASP A 31 -7.28 -3.72 -33.17
N GLY A 32 -7.28 -4.99 -32.77
CA GLY A 32 -8.37 -5.63 -32.02
C GLY A 32 -8.52 -5.11 -30.60
N LEU A 33 -7.41 -4.84 -29.90
CA LEU A 33 -7.40 -4.24 -28.56
C LEU A 33 -7.83 -2.77 -28.59
N ASN A 34 -7.40 -1.99 -29.59
CA ASN A 34 -7.81 -0.60 -29.71
C ASN A 34 -9.29 -0.46 -30.07
N SER A 35 -9.82 -1.31 -30.96
CA SER A 35 -11.26 -1.30 -31.29
C SER A 35 -12.12 -1.77 -30.12
N LYS A 36 -11.71 -2.81 -29.37
CA LYS A 36 -12.41 -3.25 -28.14
C LYS A 36 -12.31 -2.24 -27.00
N LYS A 37 -11.14 -1.61 -26.76
CA LYS A 37 -10.98 -0.49 -25.80
C LYS A 37 -11.89 0.68 -26.16
N ARG A 38 -11.99 1.03 -27.45
CA ARG A 38 -12.83 2.13 -27.91
C ARG A 38 -14.32 1.79 -27.83
N LEU A 39 -14.72 0.54 -28.09
CA LEU A 39 -16.09 0.07 -27.88
C LEU A 39 -16.46 0.07 -26.40
N ALA A 40 -15.57 -0.40 -25.53
CA ALA A 40 -15.75 -0.40 -24.08
C ALA A 40 -15.84 1.03 -23.52
N GLN A 41 -14.96 1.94 -23.97
CA GLN A 41 -15.02 3.36 -23.61
C GLN A 41 -16.30 4.04 -24.09
N ASN A 42 -16.76 3.75 -25.31
CA ASN A 42 -18.00 4.34 -25.84
C ASN A 42 -19.24 3.77 -25.15
N LYS A 43 -19.23 2.47 -24.81
CA LYS A 43 -20.30 1.82 -24.04
C LYS A 43 -20.36 2.40 -22.62
N TRP A 44 -19.21 2.51 -21.95
CA TRP A 44 -19.07 3.14 -20.64
C TRP A 44 -19.52 4.60 -20.64
N LYS A 45 -19.13 5.40 -21.64
CA LYS A 45 -19.63 6.78 -21.80
C LYS A 45 -21.15 6.84 -21.97
N SER A 46 -21.73 5.94 -22.77
CA SER A 46 -23.18 5.89 -22.99
C SER A 46 -23.98 5.38 -21.79
N GLU A 47 -23.34 4.62 -20.89
CA GLU A 47 -23.92 4.13 -19.63
C GLU A 47 -23.81 5.22 -18.54
N MET A 48 -22.68 5.93 -18.46
CA MET A 48 -22.47 7.10 -17.58
C MET A 48 -23.38 8.29 -17.94
N GLU A 49 -23.71 8.50 -19.22
CA GLU A 49 -24.65 9.55 -19.64
C GLU A 49 -26.12 9.26 -19.26
N LYS A 50 -26.45 8.02 -18.84
CA LYS A 50 -27.83 7.62 -18.46
C LYS A 50 -28.08 7.65 -16.96
N GLU A 51 -27.04 7.63 -16.14
CA GLU A 51 -27.15 7.77 -14.69
C GLU A 51 -27.09 9.25 -14.32
N SER A 52 -28.21 9.82 -13.87
CA SER A 52 -28.18 11.12 -13.21
C SER A 52 -27.26 10.98 -11.99
N PRO A 53 -26.17 11.76 -11.87
CA PRO A 53 -25.31 11.68 -10.70
C PRO A 53 -26.14 11.99 -9.46
N ASP A 54 -25.98 11.18 -8.43
CA ASP A 54 -26.71 11.34 -7.18
C ASP A 54 -26.49 12.77 -6.66
N GLN A 55 -27.57 13.53 -6.46
CA GLN A 55 -27.46 14.95 -6.04
C GLN A 55 -26.67 15.10 -4.73
N GLN A 56 -26.67 14.04 -3.93
CA GLN A 56 -25.89 13.89 -2.71
C GLN A 56 -24.39 13.80 -2.99
N LEU A 57 -23.96 13.03 -3.99
CA LEU A 57 -22.56 12.96 -4.44
C LEU A 57 -22.06 14.29 -5.00
N ILE A 58 -22.92 15.03 -5.72
CA ILE A 58 -22.57 16.38 -6.22
C ILE A 58 -22.41 17.37 -5.05
N ALA A 59 -23.26 17.29 -4.03
CA ALA A 59 -23.17 18.14 -2.85
C ALA A 59 -21.92 17.82 -2.02
N GLU A 60 -21.64 16.53 -1.79
CA GLU A 60 -20.41 16.05 -1.13
C GLU A 60 -19.17 16.50 -1.91
N ALA A 61 -19.15 16.37 -3.24
CA ALA A 61 -18.04 16.84 -4.06
C ALA A 61 -17.79 18.35 -3.98
N LYS A 62 -18.84 19.17 -3.85
CA LYS A 62 -18.71 20.64 -3.69
C LYS A 62 -18.23 21.03 -2.29
N GLU A 63 -18.66 20.30 -1.27
CA GLU A 63 -18.17 20.48 0.09
C GLU A 63 -16.69 20.08 0.20
N ASP A 64 -16.31 18.98 -0.46
CA ASP A 64 -14.94 18.51 -0.60
C ASP A 64 -14.06 19.51 -1.37
N GLU A 65 -14.56 20.11 -2.45
CA GLU A 65 -13.85 21.13 -3.22
C GLU A 65 -13.59 22.39 -2.38
N LYS A 66 -14.57 22.77 -1.54
CA LYS A 66 -14.42 23.89 -0.61
C LYS A 66 -13.43 23.56 0.51
N GLU A 67 -13.53 22.39 1.13
CA GLU A 67 -12.60 21.94 2.18
C GLU A 67 -11.17 21.82 1.65
N PHE A 68 -11.00 21.29 0.43
CA PHE A 68 -9.73 21.26 -0.28
C PHE A 68 -9.20 22.66 -0.58
N GLY A 69 -10.07 23.57 -1.04
CA GLY A 69 -9.74 24.98 -1.25
C GLY A 69 -9.30 25.67 0.04
N ASP A 70 -9.95 25.39 1.16
CA ASP A 70 -9.62 25.91 2.48
C ASP A 70 -8.29 25.32 3.00
N ILE A 71 -8.01 24.03 2.76
CA ILE A 71 -6.71 23.40 3.08
C ILE A 71 -5.60 24.02 2.22
N LEU A 72 -5.80 24.17 0.92
CA LEU A 72 -4.85 24.84 0.03
C LEU A 72 -4.64 26.31 0.40
N ALA A 73 -5.69 27.02 0.82
CA ALA A 73 -5.60 28.41 1.26
C ALA A 73 -5.00 28.56 2.68
N SER A 74 -5.09 27.51 3.50
CA SER A 74 -4.49 27.43 4.84
C SER A 74 -3.06 26.90 4.84
N LEU A 75 -2.59 26.35 3.70
CA LEU A 75 -1.15 26.18 3.45
C LEU A 75 -0.48 27.49 3.84
N PRO A 76 0.55 27.43 4.68
CA PRO A 76 0.92 28.56 5.48
C PRO A 76 1.34 29.69 4.54
N LYS A 77 0.92 30.91 4.89
CA LYS A 77 1.39 32.17 4.29
C LYS A 77 2.91 32.19 4.07
N VAL A 78 3.66 31.39 4.85
CA VAL A 78 5.06 30.99 4.65
C VAL A 78 5.42 30.61 3.20
N TRP A 79 4.60 29.87 2.46
CA TRP A 79 4.91 29.54 1.06
C TRP A 79 4.81 30.75 0.15
N HIS A 80 3.79 31.59 0.33
CA HIS A 80 3.66 32.88 -0.38
C HIS A 80 4.67 33.94 0.08
N ASP A 81 5.01 33.99 1.37
CA ASP A 81 5.99 34.89 1.97
C ASP A 81 7.43 34.46 1.59
N LEU A 82 7.68 33.16 1.36
CA LEU A 82 8.94 32.65 0.79
C LEU A 82 9.11 33.04 -0.68
N ASP A 83 8.02 33.02 -1.45
CA ASP A 83 7.97 33.48 -2.84
C ASP A 83 8.16 35.01 -2.93
N SER A 84 7.57 35.74 -1.97
CA SER A 84 7.67 37.21 -1.86
C SER A 84 9.00 37.70 -1.26
N ALA A 85 9.71 36.86 -0.50
CA ALA A 85 11.00 37.18 0.12
C ALA A 85 12.21 36.94 -0.82
N GLY A 86 11.96 36.68 -2.10
CA GLY A 86 12.97 36.46 -3.14
C GLY A 86 13.97 37.60 -3.40
N ASN A 87 14.13 38.60 -2.51
CA ASN A 87 15.09 39.69 -2.72
C ASN A 87 15.77 40.26 -1.46
N LYS A 88 15.78 39.57 -0.31
CA LYS A 88 16.64 39.97 0.83
C LYS A 88 17.33 38.78 1.48
N ILE A 89 18.26 38.16 0.76
CA ILE A 89 19.11 37.10 1.31
C ILE A 89 20.49 37.70 1.65
N SER A 90 20.78 37.79 2.94
CA SER A 90 22.15 37.93 3.46
C SER A 90 22.93 36.64 3.18
N ALA A 91 24.18 36.77 2.75
CA ALA A 91 25.08 35.69 2.31
C ALA A 91 25.30 34.54 3.32
N ASN A 92 24.80 34.67 4.56
CA ASN A 92 24.96 33.67 5.61
C ASN A 92 23.77 32.70 5.80
N ASN A 93 22.60 32.92 5.17
CA ASN A 93 21.47 31.99 5.25
C ASN A 93 21.46 31.00 4.07
N LYS A 94 22.17 29.87 4.22
CA LYS A 94 22.06 28.77 3.26
C LYS A 94 20.65 28.12 3.38
N PRO A 95 19.92 27.92 2.27
CA PRO A 95 18.61 27.26 2.31
C PRO A 95 18.75 25.85 2.86
N VAL A 96 17.81 25.45 3.73
CA VAL A 96 17.85 24.18 4.47
C VAL A 96 17.46 23.00 3.58
N ILE A 97 16.56 23.21 2.61
CA ILE A 97 16.11 22.20 1.66
C ILE A 97 16.20 22.78 0.24
N ARG A 98 16.84 22.02 -0.66
CA ARG A 98 16.88 22.29 -2.10
C ARG A 98 16.17 21.16 -2.83
N PRO A 99 14.97 21.39 -3.39
CA PRO A 99 14.34 20.42 -4.27
C PRO A 99 15.25 20.13 -5.47
N GLY A 100 15.23 18.90 -5.97
CA GLY A 100 16.00 18.53 -7.16
C GLY A 100 15.64 19.38 -8.38
N PRO A 101 16.51 19.47 -9.40
CA PRO A 101 16.35 20.37 -10.54
C PRO A 101 15.06 20.13 -11.35
N ASN A 102 14.52 18.91 -11.34
CA ASN A 102 13.28 18.55 -12.03
C ASN A 102 12.03 18.59 -11.13
N SER A 103 12.17 19.03 -9.87
CA SER A 103 11.03 19.14 -8.97
C SER A 103 10.14 20.31 -9.40
N VAL A 104 8.82 20.13 -9.29
CA VAL A 104 7.85 21.25 -9.36
C VAL A 104 8.15 22.32 -8.30
N PHE A 105 8.88 21.96 -7.25
CA PHE A 105 9.34 22.86 -6.19
C PHE A 105 10.73 23.44 -6.45
N SER A 106 11.38 23.18 -7.59
CA SER A 106 12.75 23.65 -7.90
C SER A 106 12.95 25.17 -7.78
N LYS A 107 11.88 25.95 -7.94
CA LYS A 107 11.86 27.41 -7.78
C LYS A 107 11.61 27.89 -6.34
N HIS A 108 11.32 26.98 -5.41
CA HIS A 108 10.92 27.30 -4.05
C HIS A 108 12.04 26.88 -3.07
N HIS A 109 12.45 27.80 -2.18
CA HIS A 109 13.50 27.57 -1.20
C HIS A 109 12.97 27.78 0.21
N LEU A 110 13.21 26.85 1.14
CA LEU A 110 12.90 27.07 2.56
C LEU A 110 14.05 27.86 3.21
N LEU A 111 13.82 29.15 3.45
CA LEU A 111 14.82 30.12 3.91
C LEU A 111 14.86 30.32 5.44
N ALA A 112 13.87 29.81 6.19
CA ALA A 112 13.77 30.00 7.64
C ALA A 112 13.97 28.68 8.39
N VAL A 113 15.05 28.61 9.18
CA VAL A 113 15.33 27.52 10.13
C VAL A 113 14.25 27.50 11.22
N GLY A 114 13.70 26.32 11.53
CA GLY A 114 12.66 26.10 12.54
C GLY A 114 11.23 26.08 12.00
N LYS A 115 11.01 26.29 10.69
CA LYS A 115 9.68 26.18 10.05
C LYS A 115 9.50 24.88 9.26
N GLU A 116 10.55 24.08 9.08
CA GLU A 116 10.55 22.81 8.36
C GLU A 116 9.52 21.81 8.90
N PHE A 117 9.38 21.71 10.22
CA PHE A 117 8.38 20.82 10.83
C PHE A 117 6.96 21.25 10.50
N LYS A 118 6.66 22.55 10.60
CA LYS A 118 5.34 23.09 10.27
C LYS A 118 4.99 22.88 8.79
N VAL A 119 5.98 22.99 7.91
CA VAL A 119 5.80 22.71 6.48
C VAL A 119 5.55 21.22 6.25
N SER A 120 6.30 20.34 6.92
CA SER A 120 6.09 18.90 6.85
C SER A 120 4.70 18.49 7.36
N ASP A 121 4.24 19.09 8.46
CA ASP A 121 2.93 18.81 9.05
C ASP A 121 1.81 19.16 8.07
N LEU A 122 1.88 20.35 7.45
CA LEU A 122 0.89 20.80 6.46
C LEU A 122 0.89 19.97 5.18
N ILE A 123 2.06 19.53 4.72
CA ILE A 123 2.16 18.59 3.60
C ILE A 123 1.51 17.25 3.97
N ALA A 124 1.78 16.74 5.17
CA ALA A 124 1.19 15.49 5.65
C ALA A 124 -0.33 15.58 5.75
N GLU A 125 -0.86 16.68 6.31
CA GLU A 125 -2.30 16.97 6.36
C GLU A 125 -2.92 16.98 4.97
N PHE A 126 -2.28 17.68 4.02
CA PHE A 126 -2.73 17.70 2.63
C PHE A 126 -2.74 16.31 1.98
N TYR A 127 -1.68 15.51 2.17
CA TYR A 127 -1.61 14.15 1.64
C TYR A 127 -2.68 13.24 2.26
N CYS A 128 -2.87 13.30 3.57
CA CYS A 128 -3.90 12.52 4.25
C CYS A 128 -5.30 12.91 3.78
N PHE A 129 -5.55 14.20 3.56
CA PHE A 129 -6.81 14.69 3.02
C PHE A 129 -7.04 14.19 1.59
N ALA A 130 -6.08 14.42 0.67
CA ALA A 130 -6.21 13.98 -0.72
C ALA A 130 -6.39 12.45 -0.81
N PHE A 131 -5.66 11.69 0.00
CA PHE A 131 -5.79 10.24 0.06
C PHE A 131 -7.17 9.80 0.57
N SER A 132 -7.75 10.48 1.57
CA SER A 132 -9.05 10.11 2.11
C SER A 132 -10.17 10.26 1.07
N LYS A 133 -10.04 11.23 0.15
CA LYS A 133 -10.98 11.44 -0.96
C LYS A 133 -10.75 10.47 -2.12
N LEU A 134 -9.49 10.17 -2.44
CA LEU A 134 -9.15 9.25 -3.53
C LEU A 134 -9.47 7.78 -3.18
N ALA A 135 -9.19 7.38 -1.94
CA ALA A 135 -9.27 6.00 -1.48
C ALA A 135 -10.36 5.81 -0.41
N THR A 136 -11.54 6.41 -0.63
CA THR A 136 -12.67 6.35 0.31
C THR A 136 -13.04 4.93 0.71
N SER A 137 -13.02 3.98 -0.24
CA SER A 137 -13.29 2.57 0.03
C SER A 137 -12.28 1.95 1.00
N ALA A 138 -10.99 2.30 0.89
CA ALA A 138 -9.95 1.81 1.80
C ALA A 138 -10.17 2.34 3.22
N LEU A 139 -10.62 3.60 3.36
CA LEU A 139 -10.95 4.17 4.67
C LEU A 139 -12.16 3.47 5.30
N LYS A 140 -13.20 3.16 4.51
CA LYS A 140 -14.38 2.39 4.98
C LYS A 140 -13.98 1.00 5.46
N VAL A 141 -13.15 0.29 4.69
CA VAL A 141 -12.62 -1.04 5.06
C VAL A 141 -11.81 -0.95 6.35
N LYS A 142 -10.88 0.01 6.45
CA LYS A 142 -10.08 0.23 7.66
C LYS A 142 -10.98 0.42 8.88
N ASN A 143 -11.95 1.33 8.79
CA ASN A 143 -12.83 1.63 9.92
C ASN A 143 -13.67 0.41 10.34
N ALA A 144 -14.18 -0.38 9.38
CA ALA A 144 -14.93 -1.60 9.68
C ALA A 144 -14.05 -2.65 10.40
N LEU A 145 -12.81 -2.85 9.96
CA LEU A 145 -11.86 -3.73 10.64
C LEU A 145 -11.52 -3.25 12.06
N GLU A 146 -11.38 -1.94 12.23
CA GLU A 146 -11.19 -1.33 13.55
C GLU A 146 -12.39 -1.57 14.48
N SER A 147 -13.62 -1.49 13.96
CA SER A 147 -14.84 -1.81 14.70
C SER A 147 -14.91 -3.29 15.12
N CYS A 148 -14.36 -4.23 14.35
CA CYS A 148 -14.26 -5.62 14.79
C CYS A 148 -13.43 -5.76 16.06
N VAL A 149 -12.32 -5.00 16.16
CA VAL A 149 -11.46 -4.99 17.36
C VAL A 149 -12.19 -4.36 18.55
N GLU A 150 -13.01 -3.33 18.32
CA GLU A 150 -13.79 -2.69 19.38
C GLU A 150 -14.90 -3.60 19.91
N ASN A 151 -15.52 -4.39 19.03
CA ASN A 151 -16.58 -5.33 19.38
C ASN A 151 -16.05 -6.64 20.01
N SER A 152 -14.73 -6.80 20.17
CA SER A 152 -14.14 -8.02 20.72
C SER A 152 -13.26 -7.76 21.94
N GLU A 153 -13.53 -8.51 23.01
CA GLU A 153 -12.64 -8.59 24.19
C GLU A 153 -11.44 -9.52 23.95
N THR A 154 -11.51 -10.36 22.92
CA THR A 154 -10.49 -11.36 22.60
C THR A 154 -9.70 -10.96 21.36
N PRO A 155 -8.48 -11.51 21.18
CA PRO A 155 -7.74 -11.39 19.92
C PRO A 155 -8.59 -11.72 18.69
N ILE A 156 -8.47 -10.88 17.65
CA ILE A 156 -9.19 -11.06 16.38
C ILE A 156 -8.58 -12.21 15.60
N GLN A 157 -9.42 -13.05 15.03
CA GLN A 157 -9.03 -14.23 14.26
C GLN A 157 -9.77 -14.31 12.95
N TRP A 158 -9.04 -14.63 11.87
CA TRP A 158 -9.60 -14.86 10.54
C TRP A 158 -8.80 -15.93 9.81
N ASP A 159 -9.46 -16.52 8.83
CA ASP A 159 -8.91 -17.44 7.85
C ASP A 159 -8.65 -16.71 6.52
N THR A 160 -7.71 -17.23 5.73
CA THR A 160 -7.44 -16.75 4.37
C THR A 160 -7.80 -17.82 3.34
N ALA A 161 -7.98 -17.40 2.08
CA ALA A 161 -8.25 -18.30 0.95
C ALA A 161 -7.18 -19.40 0.77
N ALA A 162 -5.94 -19.14 1.19
CA ALA A 162 -4.85 -20.12 1.19
C ALA A 162 -4.92 -21.12 2.37
N GLY A 163 -5.97 -21.07 3.20
CA GLY A 163 -6.17 -21.95 4.34
C GLY A 163 -5.38 -21.58 5.59
N ILE A 164 -4.86 -20.34 5.69
CA ILE A 164 -4.07 -19.90 6.84
C ILE A 164 -4.99 -19.29 7.89
N ASN A 165 -4.94 -19.84 9.11
CA ASN A 165 -5.63 -19.30 10.26
C ASN A 165 -4.73 -18.31 11.02
N LEU A 166 -5.18 -17.06 11.14
CA LEU A 166 -4.44 -15.99 11.78
C LEU A 166 -5.10 -15.56 13.08
N THR A 167 -4.28 -15.17 14.04
CA THR A 167 -4.72 -14.58 15.30
C THR A 167 -3.90 -13.32 15.57
N GLN A 168 -4.55 -12.17 15.51
CA GLN A 168 -3.90 -10.90 15.82
C GLN A 168 -3.88 -10.67 17.33
N VAL A 169 -2.69 -10.75 17.91
CA VAL A 169 -2.44 -10.45 19.32
C VAL A 169 -1.47 -9.29 19.44
N SER A 170 -1.83 -8.25 20.19
CA SER A 170 -0.86 -7.34 20.79
C SER A 170 -0.95 -7.43 22.30
N LYS A 171 0.08 -7.99 22.94
CA LYS A 171 0.16 -8.05 24.40
C LYS A 171 0.44 -6.67 24.99
N LYS A 172 -0.18 -6.38 26.12
CA LYS A 172 0.05 -5.14 26.85
C LYS A 172 1.44 -5.13 27.45
N GLN A 173 2.20 -4.09 27.14
CA GLN A 173 3.56 -3.94 27.64
C GLN A 173 3.56 -3.42 29.08
N ASP A 174 4.41 -4.01 29.92
CA ASP A 174 4.78 -3.44 31.21
C ASP A 174 5.61 -2.16 31.01
N TYR A 175 5.29 -1.14 31.79
CA TYR A 175 6.05 0.09 31.82
C TYR A 175 6.08 0.69 33.22
N VAL A 176 7.11 1.51 33.45
CA VAL A 176 7.25 2.34 34.65
C VAL A 176 7.13 3.80 34.22
N TRP A 177 6.52 4.62 35.07
CA TRP A 177 6.47 6.07 34.85
C TRP A 177 7.78 6.71 35.29
N GLU A 178 8.58 7.17 34.34
CA GLU A 178 9.81 7.92 34.61
C GLU A 178 9.49 9.42 34.59
N LYS A 179 9.92 10.13 35.64
CA LYS A 179 9.85 11.59 35.71
C LYS A 179 11.07 12.17 35.00
N TYR A 180 10.86 13.17 34.15
CA TYR A 180 11.94 13.93 33.52
C TYR A 180 11.59 15.41 33.52
N THR A 181 12.62 16.25 33.44
CA THR A 181 12.47 17.69 33.26
C THR A 181 12.65 17.99 31.78
N ASP A 182 11.69 18.67 31.16
CA ASP A 182 11.82 19.09 29.78
C ASP A 182 12.82 20.25 29.63
N LYS A 183 13.04 20.71 28.40
CA LYS A 183 13.97 21.82 28.09
C LYS A 183 13.51 23.15 28.70
N GLU A 184 12.26 23.25 29.12
CA GLU A 184 11.63 24.44 29.70
C GLU A 184 11.61 24.38 31.24
N GLY A 185 12.17 23.32 31.84
CA GLY A 185 12.22 23.16 33.30
C GLY A 185 10.96 22.52 33.91
N ILE A 186 9.99 22.10 33.09
CA ILE A 186 8.73 21.53 33.55
C ILE A 186 8.92 20.02 33.80
N LYS A 187 8.48 19.56 34.98
CA LYS A 187 8.49 18.13 35.33
C LYS A 187 7.36 17.41 34.63
N ARG A 188 7.71 16.49 33.73
CA ARG A 188 6.78 15.62 32.99
C ARG A 188 7.01 14.15 33.34
N LYS A 189 6.06 13.30 32.95
CA LYS A 189 6.18 11.84 33.06
C LYS A 189 6.17 11.22 31.67
N ARG A 190 6.95 10.17 31.47
CA ARG A 190 6.92 9.33 30.27
C ARG A 190 6.83 7.85 30.65
N LYS A 191 6.27 7.03 29.77
CA LYS A 191 6.36 5.58 29.88
C LYS A 191 7.81 5.18 29.55
N ALA A 192 8.42 4.38 30.40
CA ALA A 192 9.75 3.82 30.20
C ALA A 192 9.74 2.32 30.49
N ASN A 193 10.56 1.58 29.78
CA ASN A 193 10.76 0.16 30.07
C ASN A 193 11.46 0.01 31.43
N PRO A 194 11.11 -1.03 32.21
CA PRO A 194 11.86 -1.38 33.40
C PRO A 194 13.35 -1.56 33.08
N GLN A 195 14.20 -0.80 33.76
CA GLN A 195 15.65 -0.94 33.64
C GLN A 195 16.17 -1.92 34.69
N LEU A 196 16.87 -2.96 34.25
CA LEU A 196 17.66 -3.80 35.12
C LEU A 196 19.11 -3.32 35.07
N THR A 197 19.74 -3.22 36.23
CA THR A 197 21.18 -2.91 36.31
C THR A 197 21.89 -4.22 36.60
N ALA A 198 22.73 -4.67 35.66
CA ALA A 198 23.55 -5.85 35.88
C ALA A 198 24.73 -5.49 36.80
N ALA A 199 25.00 -6.35 37.79
CA ALA A 199 26.16 -6.23 38.67
C ALA A 199 27.47 -6.48 37.88
N SER A 200 28.58 -5.97 38.42
CA SER A 200 29.89 -5.84 37.77
C SER A 200 30.69 -7.14 37.65
N ASP A 201 30.06 -8.31 37.77
CA ASP A 201 30.78 -9.60 37.80
C ASP A 201 31.59 -9.86 36.51
N TRP A 202 31.27 -9.13 35.43
CA TRP A 202 31.94 -9.19 34.11
C TRP A 202 32.58 -7.86 33.67
N GLY A 203 33.03 -7.01 34.61
CA GLY A 203 33.87 -5.84 34.32
C GLY A 203 33.64 -4.63 35.23
N THR A 204 34.47 -3.60 35.09
CA THR A 204 34.49 -2.43 36.00
C THR A 204 33.33 -1.45 35.81
N LYS A 205 32.54 -1.57 34.73
CA LYS A 205 31.43 -0.65 34.42
C LYS A 205 30.08 -1.35 34.57
N ARG A 206 29.21 -0.79 35.42
CA ARG A 206 27.79 -1.19 35.48
C ARG A 206 27.12 -0.86 34.15
N ARG A 207 26.37 -1.82 33.60
CA ARG A 207 25.53 -1.60 32.41
C ARG A 207 24.06 -1.63 32.82
N LYS A 208 23.31 -0.66 32.31
CA LYS A 208 21.84 -0.64 32.40
C LYS A 208 21.29 -1.33 31.17
N ILE A 209 20.45 -2.33 31.38
CA ILE A 209 19.75 -3.06 30.31
C ILE A 209 18.27 -2.73 30.45
N SER A 210 17.69 -2.22 29.37
CA SER A 210 16.25 -2.02 29.25
C SER A 210 15.65 -3.33 28.77
N ILE A 211 14.73 -3.92 29.53
CA ILE A 211 14.04 -5.15 29.13
C ILE A 211 12.56 -4.81 28.98
N THR A 212 12.02 -5.09 27.79
CA THR A 212 10.59 -5.03 27.54
C THR A 212 9.92 -6.26 28.12
N ARG A 213 8.91 -6.07 28.98
CA ARG A 213 8.07 -7.14 29.52
C ARG A 213 6.65 -6.96 29.04
N TYR A 214 5.92 -8.05 28.88
CA TYR A 214 4.54 -8.07 28.43
C TYR A 214 3.70 -8.87 29.42
N HIS A 215 2.46 -8.46 29.61
CA HIS A 215 1.47 -9.27 30.30
C HIS A 215 1.04 -10.45 29.41
N ASP A 216 0.86 -11.61 30.01
CA ASP A 216 0.38 -12.80 29.29
C ASP A 216 -1.14 -12.83 29.12
N ASP A 217 -1.86 -12.19 30.04
CA ASP A 217 -3.32 -12.19 30.16
C ASP A 217 -3.97 -10.87 29.71
N LYS A 218 -3.18 -9.87 29.31
CA LYS A 218 -3.70 -8.54 28.94
C LYS A 218 -3.27 -8.14 27.53
N TYR A 219 -4.24 -7.59 26.81
CA TYR A 219 -4.04 -7.11 25.45
C TYR A 219 -4.02 -5.58 25.38
N ASP A 220 -3.30 -5.07 24.39
CA ASP A 220 -3.27 -3.67 24.01
C ASP A 220 -4.27 -3.45 22.88
N HIS A 221 -5.53 -3.19 23.25
CA HIS A 221 -6.63 -2.98 22.28
C HIS A 221 -6.34 -1.81 21.34
N ASP A 222 -5.73 -0.73 21.84
CA ASP A 222 -5.39 0.42 20.99
C ASP A 222 -4.36 0.04 19.91
N LYS A 223 -3.37 -0.79 20.27
CA LYS A 223 -2.39 -1.29 19.31
C LYS A 223 -3.03 -2.27 18.32
N MET A 224 -3.91 -3.16 18.78
CA MET A 224 -4.66 -4.07 17.91
C MET A 224 -5.53 -3.33 16.91
N LYS A 225 -6.22 -2.27 17.35
CA LYS A 225 -7.04 -1.40 16.49
C LYS A 225 -6.20 -0.77 15.39
N ARG A 226 -5.03 -0.22 15.72
CA ARG A 226 -4.14 0.38 14.70
C ARG A 226 -3.48 -0.64 13.78
N SER A 227 -3.37 -1.92 14.16
CA SER A 227 -2.66 -2.94 13.39
C SER A 227 -3.55 -3.85 12.55
N ILE A 228 -4.87 -3.87 12.78
CA ILE A 228 -5.77 -4.83 12.09
C ILE A 228 -5.79 -4.63 10.59
N SER A 229 -5.91 -3.39 10.13
CA SER A 229 -5.93 -3.10 8.69
C SER A 229 -4.67 -3.57 7.96
N PRO A 230 -3.43 -3.19 8.35
CA PRO A 230 -2.24 -3.67 7.66
C PRO A 230 -2.04 -5.19 7.80
N ASN A 231 -2.32 -5.78 8.97
CA ASN A 231 -2.17 -7.22 9.14
C ASN A 231 -3.16 -8.03 8.30
N PHE A 232 -4.39 -7.55 8.15
CA PHE A 232 -5.39 -8.16 7.29
C PHE A 232 -4.96 -8.10 5.82
N ILE A 233 -4.53 -6.94 5.32
CA ILE A 233 -4.05 -6.82 3.92
C ILE A 233 -2.81 -7.68 3.68
N HIS A 234 -1.81 -7.64 4.56
CA HIS A 234 -0.63 -8.50 4.41
C HIS A 234 -0.97 -10.00 4.39
N SER A 235 -2.06 -10.41 5.06
CA SER A 235 -2.53 -11.79 4.98
C SER A 235 -3.13 -12.14 3.63
N LEU A 236 -3.76 -11.19 2.95
CA LEU A 236 -4.25 -11.35 1.58
C LEU A 236 -3.08 -11.42 0.61
N ASP A 237 -2.09 -10.52 0.74
CA ASP A 237 -0.88 -10.51 -0.09
C ASP A 237 -0.12 -11.84 0.02
N ALA A 238 0.04 -12.35 1.25
CA ALA A 238 0.67 -13.64 1.49
C ALA A 238 -0.12 -14.80 0.88
N SER A 239 -1.46 -14.74 0.95
CA SER A 239 -2.33 -15.77 0.37
C SER A 239 -2.29 -15.74 -1.16
N HIS A 240 -2.25 -14.54 -1.74
CA HIS A 240 -2.07 -14.34 -3.18
C HIS A 240 -0.77 -15.00 -3.64
N MET A 241 0.35 -14.67 -2.99
CA MET A 241 1.65 -15.26 -3.30
C MET A 241 1.65 -16.79 -3.21
N ILE A 242 1.07 -17.37 -2.15
CA ILE A 242 1.01 -18.82 -1.97
C ILE A 242 0.20 -19.50 -3.08
N LEU A 243 -0.99 -18.96 -3.39
CA LEU A 243 -1.84 -19.52 -4.45
C LEU A 243 -1.18 -19.38 -5.82
N THR A 244 -0.53 -18.24 -6.10
CA THR A 244 0.24 -18.04 -7.32
C THR A 244 1.37 -19.06 -7.46
N ILE A 245 2.16 -19.30 -6.40
CA ILE A 245 3.24 -20.30 -6.43
C ILE A 245 2.68 -21.70 -6.71
N ASN A 246 1.57 -22.07 -6.07
CA ASN A 246 0.95 -23.38 -6.27
C ASN A 246 0.49 -23.55 -7.73
N GLU A 247 -0.22 -22.57 -8.28
CA GLU A 247 -0.71 -22.63 -9.66
C GLU A 247 0.43 -22.57 -10.69
N MET A 248 1.50 -21.82 -10.42
CA MET A 248 2.74 -21.85 -11.23
C MET A 248 3.38 -23.24 -11.22
N SER A 249 3.47 -23.88 -10.05
CA SER A 249 4.01 -25.23 -9.93
C SER A 249 3.16 -26.25 -10.72
N ASP A 250 1.83 -26.13 -10.66
CA ASP A 250 0.91 -26.97 -11.43
C ASP A 250 1.03 -26.75 -12.94
N ALA A 251 1.38 -25.54 -13.37
CA ALA A 251 1.71 -25.19 -14.75
C ALA A 251 3.12 -25.64 -15.20
N GLY A 252 3.90 -26.26 -14.32
CA GLY A 252 5.26 -26.74 -14.60
C GLY A 252 6.36 -25.69 -14.39
N ILE A 253 6.03 -24.50 -13.88
CA ILE A 253 6.98 -23.43 -13.57
C ILE A 253 7.55 -23.68 -12.18
N SER A 254 8.81 -24.10 -12.12
CA SER A 254 9.48 -24.52 -10.87
C SER A 254 10.45 -23.48 -10.29
N SER A 255 10.73 -22.41 -11.03
CA SER A 255 11.62 -21.33 -10.60
C SER A 255 10.81 -20.09 -10.27
N PHE A 256 10.90 -19.63 -9.03
CA PHE A 256 10.15 -18.47 -8.54
C PHE A 256 11.04 -17.58 -7.68
N GLN A 257 10.87 -16.27 -7.82
CA GLN A 257 11.50 -15.23 -7.02
C GLN A 257 10.42 -14.29 -6.51
N MET A 258 9.91 -14.55 -5.32
CA MET A 258 8.85 -13.75 -4.72
C MET A 258 9.43 -12.78 -3.69
N ILE A 259 9.01 -11.52 -3.73
CA ILE A 259 9.27 -10.50 -2.71
C ILE A 259 7.94 -9.81 -2.40
N HIS A 260 7.16 -10.39 -1.51
CA HIS A 260 5.81 -9.93 -1.16
C HIS A 260 4.91 -9.79 -2.39
N ASP A 261 4.71 -8.56 -2.87
CA ASP A 261 3.88 -8.16 -4.02
C ASP A 261 4.65 -8.15 -5.35
N ALA A 262 5.94 -8.51 -5.35
CA ALA A 262 6.74 -8.67 -6.55
C ALA A 262 6.93 -10.16 -6.92
N PHE A 263 6.58 -10.51 -8.16
CA PHE A 263 6.57 -11.87 -8.68
C PHE A 263 7.61 -12.01 -9.80
N GLY A 264 8.43 -13.07 -9.75
CA GLY A 264 9.50 -13.28 -10.72
C GLY A 264 9.70 -14.75 -11.09
N THR A 265 10.05 -14.99 -12.35
CA THR A 265 10.41 -16.30 -12.92
C THR A 265 11.41 -16.12 -14.08
N HIS A 266 11.78 -17.19 -14.78
CA HIS A 266 12.56 -17.11 -16.02
C HIS A 266 11.77 -16.43 -17.14
N ALA A 267 12.47 -15.72 -18.03
CA ALA A 267 11.85 -14.87 -19.05
C ALA A 267 10.85 -15.59 -19.99
N GLU A 268 11.04 -16.90 -20.21
CA GLU A 268 10.13 -17.72 -21.03
C GLU A 268 8.76 -17.94 -20.35
N ASP A 269 8.72 -17.96 -19.03
CA ASP A 269 7.53 -18.25 -18.22
C ASP A 269 6.79 -16.98 -17.76
N CYS A 270 7.33 -15.79 -18.04
CA CYS A 270 6.77 -14.52 -17.54
C CYS A 270 5.33 -14.28 -17.98
N ASP A 271 4.98 -14.59 -19.23
CA ASP A 271 3.62 -14.39 -19.74
C ASP A 271 2.60 -15.30 -19.02
N GLU A 272 2.96 -16.57 -18.79
CA GLU A 272 2.09 -17.52 -18.07
C GLU A 272 1.99 -17.14 -16.58
N MET A 273 3.12 -16.78 -15.95
CA MET A 273 3.12 -16.27 -14.57
C MET A 273 2.19 -15.07 -14.43
N PHE A 274 2.27 -14.10 -15.35
CA PHE A 274 1.45 -12.90 -15.30
C PHE A 274 -0.05 -13.21 -15.33
N GLU A 275 -0.47 -14.15 -16.18
CA GLU A 275 -1.85 -14.60 -16.24
C GLU A 275 -2.28 -15.37 -14.98
N ILE A 276 -1.42 -16.24 -14.43
CA ILE A 276 -1.66 -16.92 -13.14
C ILE A 276 -1.87 -15.90 -12.01
N VAL A 277 -1.01 -14.89 -11.93
CA VAL A 277 -1.07 -13.91 -10.84
C VAL A 277 -2.40 -13.14 -10.89
N LYS A 278 -2.89 -12.78 -12.08
CA LYS A 278 -4.23 -12.17 -12.22
C LYS A 278 -5.37 -13.10 -11.83
N ARG A 279 -5.33 -14.37 -12.25
CA ARG A 279 -6.38 -15.35 -11.93
C ARG A 279 -6.50 -15.55 -10.42
N THR A 280 -5.38 -15.82 -9.76
CA THR A 280 -5.31 -15.97 -8.30
C THR A 280 -5.72 -14.69 -7.56
N PHE A 281 -5.39 -13.49 -8.07
CA PHE A 281 -5.87 -12.23 -7.50
C PHE A 281 -7.41 -12.12 -7.53
N VAL A 282 -8.04 -12.51 -8.64
CA VAL A 282 -9.50 -12.52 -8.75
C VAL A 282 -10.10 -13.57 -7.82
N GLU A 283 -9.47 -14.74 -7.69
CA GLU A 283 -9.93 -15.83 -6.82
C GLU A 283 -9.97 -15.41 -5.34
N ILE A 284 -8.90 -14.85 -4.80
CA ILE A 284 -8.85 -14.44 -3.39
C ILE A 284 -9.88 -13.36 -3.05
N HIS A 285 -10.19 -12.47 -4.00
CA HIS A 285 -11.19 -11.42 -3.79
C HIS A 285 -12.63 -11.92 -3.98
N LYS A 286 -12.82 -13.04 -4.69
CA LYS A 286 -14.11 -13.75 -4.76
C LYS A 286 -14.42 -14.56 -3.51
N ASP A 287 -13.41 -14.96 -2.75
CA ASP A 287 -13.58 -15.67 -1.47
C ASP A 287 -14.28 -14.79 -0.41
N ASN A 288 -14.14 -13.46 -0.47
CA ASN A 288 -14.69 -12.49 0.49
C ASN A 288 -14.30 -12.75 1.97
N PRO A 289 -13.01 -12.91 2.32
CA PRO A 289 -12.58 -13.09 3.71
C PRO A 289 -12.91 -11.88 4.61
N PHE A 290 -13.05 -10.70 4.01
CA PHE A 290 -13.44 -9.48 4.71
C PHE A 290 -14.87 -9.57 5.25
N ASP A 291 -15.83 -9.96 4.40
CA ASP A 291 -17.24 -10.07 4.78
C ASP A 291 -17.41 -11.10 5.91
N ARG A 292 -16.76 -12.27 5.80
CA ARG A 292 -16.75 -13.31 6.86
C ARG A 292 -16.21 -12.79 8.19
N LEU A 293 -15.13 -12.00 8.14
CA LEU A 293 -14.54 -11.41 9.34
C LEU A 293 -15.51 -10.41 9.99
N LEU A 294 -16.13 -9.53 9.21
CA LEU A 294 -17.08 -8.54 9.75
C LEU A 294 -18.30 -9.23 10.38
N GLU A 295 -18.89 -10.21 9.69
CA GLU A 295 -20.02 -11.01 10.18
C GLU A 295 -19.69 -11.70 11.51
N LYS A 296 -18.49 -12.31 11.61
CA LYS A 296 -18.02 -13.00 12.82
C LYS A 296 -17.97 -12.08 14.05
N TYR A 297 -17.71 -10.79 13.87
CA TYR A 297 -17.62 -9.81 14.95
C TYR A 297 -18.79 -8.82 14.97
N GLY A 298 -19.89 -9.14 14.27
CA GLY A 298 -21.13 -8.36 14.30
C GLY A 298 -20.98 -6.94 13.77
N VAL A 299 -20.14 -6.73 12.75
CA VAL A 299 -19.95 -5.45 12.06
C VAL A 299 -20.65 -5.51 10.71
N ASP A 300 -21.37 -4.45 10.35
CA ASP A 300 -22.07 -4.37 9.07
C ASP A 300 -21.07 -4.29 7.90
N VAL A 301 -21.33 -5.08 6.86
CA VAL A 301 -20.51 -5.08 5.64
C VAL A 301 -20.77 -3.81 4.85
N PRO A 302 -19.75 -2.98 4.56
CA PRO A 302 -19.91 -1.80 3.72
C PRO A 302 -20.40 -2.15 2.31
N ALA A 303 -21.19 -1.27 1.71
CA ALA A 303 -21.66 -1.44 0.34
C ALA A 303 -20.47 -1.58 -0.63
N LYS A 304 -20.54 -2.60 -1.50
CA LYS A 304 -19.55 -2.84 -2.56
C LYS A 304 -19.71 -1.81 -3.67
N GLY A 305 -18.58 -1.47 -4.32
CA GLY A 305 -18.57 -0.59 -5.49
C GLY A 305 -19.07 -1.29 -6.76
N SER A 306 -19.00 -0.58 -7.88
CA SER A 306 -19.42 -1.07 -9.21
C SER A 306 -18.34 -1.84 -9.97
N LEU A 307 -17.13 -2.00 -9.41
CA LEU A 307 -16.02 -2.71 -10.04
C LEU A 307 -16.38 -4.19 -10.24
N LYS A 308 -16.20 -4.67 -11.47
CA LYS A 308 -16.32 -6.10 -11.81
C LYS A 308 -14.94 -6.72 -11.75
N LEU A 309 -14.77 -7.73 -10.90
CA LEU A 309 -13.47 -8.38 -10.69
C LEU A 309 -12.92 -9.01 -11.98
N GLU A 310 -13.79 -9.40 -12.92
CA GLU A 310 -13.37 -9.96 -14.20
C GLU A 310 -12.57 -8.97 -15.06
N GLU A 311 -12.77 -7.65 -14.88
CA GLU A 311 -12.04 -6.62 -15.62
C GLU A 311 -10.53 -6.60 -15.28
N ILE A 312 -10.14 -7.19 -14.15
CA ILE A 312 -8.74 -7.35 -13.73
C ILE A 312 -7.96 -8.25 -14.68
N LEU A 313 -8.59 -9.28 -15.24
CA LEU A 313 -7.92 -10.23 -16.14
C LEU A 313 -7.40 -9.51 -17.40
N GLU A 314 -8.09 -8.46 -17.83
CA GLU A 314 -7.73 -7.62 -18.98
C GLU A 314 -6.76 -6.48 -18.61
N SER A 315 -6.40 -6.33 -17.33
CA SER A 315 -5.51 -5.26 -16.87
C SER A 315 -4.05 -5.55 -17.22
N GLU A 316 -3.43 -4.61 -17.92
CA GLU A 316 -2.01 -4.67 -18.30
C GLU A 316 -1.07 -4.22 -17.16
N TYR A 317 -1.58 -3.43 -16.22
CA TYR A 317 -0.76 -2.74 -15.20
C TYR A 317 -1.19 -3.06 -13.77
N ILE A 318 -1.88 -4.18 -13.55
CA ILE A 318 -2.30 -4.55 -12.19
C ILE A 318 -1.10 -4.94 -11.31
N ILE A 319 -0.05 -5.52 -11.89
CA ILE A 319 1.16 -5.97 -11.20
C ILE A 319 2.37 -5.56 -12.04
N HIS A 320 3.45 -5.15 -11.37
CA HIS A 320 4.67 -4.61 -11.97
C HIS A 320 5.86 -5.55 -11.78
#